data_AF-I7JYG7-F1
#
_entry.id   AF-I7JYG7-F1
#
_cell.length_a   1.000
_cell.length_b   1.000
_cell.length_c   1.000
_cell.angle_alpha   90.00
_cell.angle_beta   90.00
_cell.angle_gamma   90.00
#
_symmetry.space_group_name_H-M   'P 1'
#
loop_
_entity.id
_entity.type
_entity.pdbx_description
1 polymer ?
#
loop_
_entity_poly.entity_id
_entity_poly.type
_entity_poly.pdbx_seq_one_letter_code
_entity_poly.pdbx_strand_id
1 'polypeptide(L)'
;MCLPQVLKKEQKNFITSEYVHPDELARYYRNLGYYYVEKGQYQLAANCDIFSQRYYKSPMVRSELKYIAEMDKSVNIRPNIMLVRAELADQDIPLTPDENIVKLAYQMIQQMIDQEDKKKAQYYLEILGYFLKKDELKDLQKQINKL
;
A
#
# COMPACT_ATOMS: atom_id res chain seq x y z
N MET A 1 -22.57 15.72 -4.23
CA MET A 1 -21.32 15.41 -4.97
C MET A 1 -21.07 13.91 -4.88
N CYS A 2 -20.96 13.22 -6.01
CA CYS A 2 -20.86 11.75 -6.04
C CYS A 2 -19.41 11.30 -5.83
N LEU A 3 -19.21 10.41 -4.85
CA LEU A 3 -18.01 9.59 -4.70
C LEU A 3 -17.64 8.91 -6.05
N PRO A 4 -16.34 8.72 -6.36
CA PRO A 4 -15.91 7.94 -7.53
C PRO A 4 -16.64 6.60 -7.59
N GLN A 5 -17.06 6.18 -8.80
CA GLN A 5 -17.93 5.01 -9.01
C GLN A 5 -17.38 3.68 -8.44
N VAL A 6 -16.08 3.61 -8.12
CA VAL A 6 -15.42 2.42 -7.56
C VAL A 6 -15.83 2.15 -6.09
N LEU A 7 -16.13 3.20 -5.31
CA LEU A 7 -16.59 3.05 -3.91
C LEU A 7 -17.99 2.42 -3.81
N LYS A 8 -18.69 2.26 -4.93
CA LYS A 8 -20.05 1.72 -4.97
C LYS A 8 -20.14 0.25 -5.42
N LYS A 9 -19.05 -0.39 -5.87
CA LYS A 9 -19.19 -1.67 -6.61
C LYS A 9 -18.43 -2.89 -6.10
N GLU A 10 -17.53 -2.80 -5.12
CA GLU A 10 -16.76 -3.99 -4.69
C GLU A 10 -16.69 -4.14 -3.16
N GLN A 11 -17.86 -4.29 -2.52
CA GLN A 11 -18.01 -4.68 -1.10
C GLN A 11 -17.90 -6.21 -0.90
N LYS A 12 -16.91 -6.88 -1.51
CA LYS A 12 -16.64 -8.29 -1.19
C LYS A 12 -15.14 -8.48 -0.96
N ASN A 13 -14.81 -8.56 0.32
CA ASN A 13 -13.62 -9.23 0.86
C ASN A 13 -12.27 -8.63 0.46
N PHE A 14 -12.02 -7.36 0.81
CA PHE A 14 -10.65 -6.89 0.97
C PHE A 14 -10.42 -6.57 2.44
N ILE A 15 -9.41 -7.22 3.03
CA ILE A 15 -8.92 -6.84 4.35
C ILE A 15 -8.18 -5.52 4.16
N THR A 16 -8.49 -4.56 5.01
CA THR A 16 -8.01 -3.19 4.91
C THR A 16 -7.11 -2.85 6.08
N SER A 17 -6.12 -2.00 5.83
CA SER A 17 -5.16 -1.53 6.85
C SER A 17 -5.56 -0.15 7.38
N GLU A 18 -5.34 0.10 8.67
CA GLU A 18 -5.48 1.42 9.31
C GLU A 18 -4.35 2.41 8.95
N TYR A 19 -3.30 1.95 8.26
CA TYR A 19 -2.14 2.77 7.91
C TYR A 19 -2.36 3.55 6.61
N VAL A 20 -2.00 4.82 6.63
CA VAL A 20 -2.21 5.75 5.52
C VAL A 20 -0.91 6.14 4.85
N HIS A 21 0.19 6.19 5.60
CA HIS A 21 1.48 6.61 5.04
C HIS A 21 2.22 5.42 4.38
N PRO A 22 2.85 5.62 3.21
CA PRO A 22 3.60 4.56 2.53
C PRO A 22 4.69 3.93 3.41
N ASP A 23 5.37 4.73 4.23
CA ASP A 23 6.39 4.24 5.14
C ASP A 23 5.83 3.33 6.23
N GLU A 24 4.64 3.65 6.74
CA GLU A 24 3.95 2.85 7.77
C GLU A 24 3.53 1.50 7.19
N LEU A 25 2.97 1.52 5.97
CA LEU A 25 2.61 0.30 5.24
C LEU A 25 3.85 -0.55 4.94
N ALA A 26 4.93 0.06 4.46
CA ALA A 26 6.18 -0.65 4.24
C ALA A 26 6.73 -1.27 5.53
N ARG A 27 6.60 -0.58 6.68
CA ARG A 27 6.97 -1.15 7.99
C ARG A 27 6.04 -2.29 8.39
N TYR A 28 4.73 -2.14 8.19
CA TYR A 28 3.74 -3.19 8.47
C TYR A 28 4.07 -4.49 7.76
N TYR A 29 4.29 -4.47 6.44
CA TYR A 29 4.64 -5.70 5.71
C TYR A 29 5.99 -6.27 6.13
N ARG A 30 7.00 -5.45 6.43
CA ARG A 30 8.30 -5.96 6.93
C ARG A 30 8.17 -6.62 8.31
N ASN A 31 7.32 -6.07 9.17
CA ASN A 31 7.02 -6.69 10.46
C ASN A 31 6.30 -8.04 10.29
N LEU A 32 5.39 -8.14 9.31
CA LEU A 32 4.81 -9.44 8.92
C LEU A 32 5.86 -10.40 8.37
N GLY A 33 6.79 -9.90 7.54
CA GLY A 33 7.94 -10.66 7.05
C GLY A 33 8.70 -11.31 8.20
N TYR A 34 9.11 -10.49 9.18
CA TYR A 34 9.77 -10.96 10.40
C TYR A 34 8.93 -11.98 11.17
N TYR A 35 7.63 -11.72 11.37
CA TYR A 35 6.73 -12.67 12.04
C TYR A 35 6.66 -14.03 11.33
N TYR A 36 6.57 -14.05 10.00
CA TYR A 36 6.49 -15.29 9.24
C TYR A 36 7.81 -16.04 9.15
N VAL A 37 8.96 -15.35 9.21
CA VAL A 37 10.27 -15.97 9.43
C VAL A 37 10.26 -16.77 10.74
N GLU A 38 9.82 -16.18 11.85
CA GLU A 38 9.75 -16.83 13.16
C GLU A 38 8.79 -18.04 13.17
N LYS A 39 7.79 -18.05 12.27
CA LYS A 39 6.87 -19.18 12.06
C LYS A 39 7.39 -20.25 11.09
N GLY A 40 8.56 -20.05 10.49
CA GLY A 40 9.11 -20.93 9.44
C GLY A 40 8.36 -20.86 8.10
N GLN A 41 7.51 -19.84 7.91
CA GLN A 41 6.74 -19.63 6.69
C GLN A 41 7.52 -18.74 5.72
N TYR A 42 8.64 -19.26 5.23
CA TYR A 42 9.66 -18.48 4.54
C TYR A 42 9.20 -17.85 3.21
N GLN A 43 8.36 -18.53 2.43
CA GLN A 43 7.84 -17.95 1.18
C GLN A 43 6.91 -16.76 1.46
N LEU A 44 6.02 -16.90 2.44
CA LEU A 44 5.10 -15.82 2.85
C LEU A 44 5.88 -14.64 3.44
N ALA A 45 6.93 -14.91 4.22
CA ALA A 45 7.83 -13.88 4.73
C ALA A 45 8.49 -13.09 3.59
N ALA A 46 9.07 -13.78 2.60
CA ALA A 46 9.68 -13.14 1.43
C ALA A 46 8.66 -12.30 0.66
N ASN A 47 7.44 -12.81 0.49
CA ASN A 47 6.36 -12.11 -0.18
C ASN A 47 5.96 -10.82 0.55
N CYS A 48 5.90 -10.83 1.88
CA CYS A 48 5.66 -9.63 2.68
C CYS A 48 6.76 -8.58 2.45
N ASP A 49 8.04 -8.97 2.53
CA ASP A 49 9.17 -8.07 2.30
C ASP A 49 9.22 -7.52 0.87
N ILE A 50 8.91 -8.35 -0.13
CA ILE A 50 8.83 -7.92 -1.53
C ILE A 50 7.67 -6.93 -1.72
N PHE A 51 6.52 -7.21 -1.11
CA PHE A 51 5.34 -6.35 -1.24
C PHE A 51 5.55 -5.00 -0.55
N SER A 52 6.30 -4.97 0.56
CA SER A 52 6.63 -3.73 1.27
C SER A 52 7.31 -2.69 0.36
N GLN A 53 8.13 -3.15 -0.59
CA GLN A 53 8.90 -2.31 -1.51
C GLN A 53 8.04 -1.48 -2.47
N ARG A 54 6.74 -1.83 -2.61
CA ARG A 54 5.77 -1.05 -3.38
C ARG A 54 5.50 0.31 -2.74
N TYR A 55 5.52 0.38 -1.41
CA TYR A 55 5.18 1.58 -0.66
C TYR A 55 6.42 2.40 -0.34
N TYR A 56 7.48 1.75 0.12
CA TYR A 56 8.75 2.42 0.37
C TYR A 56 9.93 1.49 0.14
N LYS A 57 10.94 2.00 -0.58
CA LYS A 57 12.14 1.22 -0.89
C LYS A 57 13.09 1.17 0.30
N SER A 58 13.39 -0.03 0.79
CA SER A 58 14.37 -0.25 1.86
C SER A 58 15.52 -1.15 1.40
N PRO A 59 16.79 -0.75 1.65
CA PRO A 59 17.93 -1.63 1.37
C PRO A 59 17.96 -2.86 2.29
N MET A 60 17.31 -2.79 3.46
CA MET A 60 17.25 -3.87 4.45
C MET A 60 16.60 -5.14 3.90
N VAL A 61 15.53 -4.99 3.10
CA VAL A 61 14.80 -6.11 2.48
C VAL A 61 15.71 -7.03 1.67
N ARG A 62 16.78 -6.50 1.07
CA ARG A 62 17.74 -7.35 0.35
C ARG A 62 18.47 -8.31 1.29
N SER A 63 18.82 -7.86 2.49
CA SER A 63 19.44 -8.69 3.52
C SER A 63 18.45 -9.72 4.06
N GLU A 64 17.20 -9.32 4.32
CA GLU A 64 16.13 -10.23 4.77
C GLU A 64 15.87 -11.34 3.75
N LEU A 65 15.68 -10.99 2.47
CA LEU A 65 15.47 -11.99 1.41
C LEU A 65 16.67 -12.94 1.25
N LYS A 66 17.89 -12.45 1.48
CA LYS A 66 19.08 -13.29 1.47
C LYS A 66 19.06 -14.28 2.64
N TYR A 67 18.76 -13.81 3.84
CA TYR A 67 18.62 -14.65 5.03
C TYR A 67 17.54 -15.72 4.84
N ILE A 68 16.36 -15.33 4.34
CA ILE A 68 15.26 -16.26 4.04
C ILE A 68 15.70 -17.35 3.06
N ALA A 69 16.41 -16.99 1.99
CA ALA A 69 16.93 -17.96 1.01
C ALA A 69 18.04 -18.88 1.58
N GLU A 70 18.74 -18.46 2.63
CA GLU A 70 19.70 -19.30 3.36
C GLU A 70 18.97 -20.30 4.27
N MET A 71 17.82 -19.91 4.85
CA MET A 71 16.98 -20.80 5.66
C MET A 71 16.26 -21.85 4.80
N ASP A 72 15.75 -21.44 3.65
CA ASP A 72 15.09 -22.32 2.69
C ASP A 72 15.42 -21.93 1.24
N LYS A 73 16.23 -22.78 0.59
CA LYS A 73 16.69 -22.57 -0.79
C LYS A 73 15.59 -22.71 -1.84
N SER A 74 14.43 -23.27 -1.47
CA SER A 74 13.29 -23.39 -2.38
C SER A 74 12.48 -22.11 -2.51
N VAL A 75 12.68 -21.14 -1.60
CA VAL A 75 11.97 -19.87 -1.59
C VAL A 75 12.27 -19.06 -2.86
N ASN A 76 11.21 -18.65 -3.54
CA ASN A 76 11.30 -17.72 -4.64
C ASN A 76 11.39 -16.28 -4.11
N ILE A 77 12.59 -15.71 -4.13
CA ILE A 77 12.85 -14.31 -3.74
C ILE A 77 12.68 -13.30 -4.89
N ARG A 78 12.24 -13.75 -6.07
CA ARG A 78 11.89 -12.90 -7.22
C ARG A 78 10.58 -13.36 -7.87
N PRO A 79 9.50 -13.49 -7.10
CA PRO A 79 8.21 -13.93 -7.61
C PRO A 79 7.56 -12.89 -8.51
N ASN A 80 6.61 -13.34 -9.32
CA ASN A 80 5.70 -12.44 -10.02
C ASN A 80 4.82 -11.72 -8.98
N ILE A 81 4.72 -10.40 -9.06
CA ILE A 81 3.95 -9.59 -8.10
C ILE A 81 2.46 -9.96 -8.04
N MET A 82 1.89 -10.50 -9.11
CA MET A 82 0.49 -10.97 -9.09
C MET A 82 0.33 -12.23 -8.22
N LEU A 83 1.33 -13.10 -8.18
CA LEU A 83 1.33 -14.27 -7.30
C LEU A 83 1.48 -13.84 -5.84
N VAL A 84 2.38 -12.89 -5.57
CA VAL A 84 2.52 -12.28 -4.23
C VAL A 84 1.17 -11.74 -3.74
N ARG A 85 0.46 -10.99 -4.58
CA ARG A 85 -0.85 -10.42 -4.21
C ARG A 85 -1.90 -11.48 -3.93
N ALA A 86 -1.94 -12.54 -4.74
CA ALA A 86 -2.88 -13.64 -4.52
C ALA A 86 -2.61 -14.34 -3.18
N GLU A 87 -1.34 -14.67 -2.91
CA GLU A 87 -0.97 -15.34 -1.65
C GLU A 87 -1.24 -14.49 -0.42
N LEU A 88 -0.90 -13.20 -0.46
CA LEU A 88 -1.23 -12.28 0.63
C LEU A 88 -2.74 -12.18 0.86
N ALA A 89 -3.55 -12.14 -0.21
CA ALA A 89 -5.01 -12.15 -0.09
C ALA A 89 -5.54 -13.46 0.50
N ASP A 90 -5.02 -14.62 0.08
CA ASP A 90 -5.38 -15.93 0.60
C ASP A 90 -5.02 -16.09 2.09
N GLN A 91 -4.02 -15.35 2.57
CA GLN A 91 -3.59 -15.28 3.96
C GLN A 91 -4.27 -14.17 4.76
N ASP A 92 -5.32 -13.58 4.20
CA ASP A 92 -6.07 -12.52 4.86
C ASP A 92 -5.20 -11.28 5.21
N ILE A 93 -4.13 -11.05 4.44
CA ILE A 93 -3.25 -9.89 4.62
C ILE A 93 -3.78 -8.73 3.76
N PRO A 94 -4.01 -7.55 4.36
CA PRO A 94 -4.48 -6.38 3.62
C PRO A 94 -3.56 -6.05 2.45
N LEU A 95 -4.14 -5.68 1.31
CA LEU A 95 -3.40 -5.22 0.12
C LEU A 95 -3.53 -3.71 -0.11
N THR A 96 -4.52 -3.10 0.53
CA THR A 96 -4.92 -1.71 0.36
C THR A 96 -5.36 -1.12 1.70
N PRO A 97 -5.24 0.20 1.89
CA PRO A 97 -5.75 0.88 3.07
C PRO A 97 -7.27 0.85 3.11
N ASP A 98 -7.82 1.15 4.28
CA ASP A 98 -9.25 1.24 4.51
C ASP A 98 -9.95 2.29 3.63
N GLU A 99 -11.17 1.97 3.21
CA GLU A 99 -11.98 2.88 2.40
C GLU A 99 -12.22 4.21 3.13
N ASN A 100 -12.45 4.17 4.44
CA ASN A 100 -12.64 5.38 5.24
C ASN A 100 -11.37 6.23 5.30
N ILE A 101 -10.20 5.60 5.26
CA ILE A 101 -8.91 6.29 5.20
C ILE A 101 -8.73 6.98 3.86
N VAL A 102 -9.02 6.29 2.75
CA VAL A 102 -8.98 6.88 1.40
C VAL A 102 -9.94 8.07 1.31
N LYS A 103 -11.15 7.91 1.86
CA LYS A 103 -12.17 8.98 1.91
C LYS A 103 -11.72 10.17 2.75
N LEU A 104 -11.11 9.92 3.92
CA LEU A 104 -10.58 10.97 4.77
C LEU A 104 -9.48 11.76 4.05
N ALA A 105 -8.53 11.08 3.40
CA ALA A 105 -7.49 11.75 2.62
C ALA A 105 -8.07 12.60 1.49
N TYR A 106 -9.12 12.13 0.80
CA TYR A 106 -9.83 12.91 -0.22
C TYR A 106 -10.47 14.18 0.39
N GLN A 107 -11.12 14.06 1.54
CA GLN A 107 -11.73 15.20 2.24
C GLN A 107 -10.67 16.21 2.68
N MET A 108 -9.51 15.74 3.16
CA MET A 108 -8.39 16.60 3.50
C MET A 108 -7.87 17.38 2.28
N ILE A 109 -7.76 16.75 1.11
CA ILE A 109 -7.38 17.46 -0.14
C ILE A 109 -8.35 18.59 -0.44
N GLN A 110 -9.66 18.34 -0.38
CA GLN A 110 -10.68 19.35 -0.64
C GLN A 110 -10.58 20.50 0.37
N GLN A 111 -10.43 20.20 1.65
CA GLN A 111 -10.23 21.22 2.67
C GLN A 111 -8.97 22.06 2.42
N MET A 112 -7.86 21.46 1.98
CA MET A 112 -6.64 22.19 1.67
C MET A 112 -6.79 23.04 0.40
N ILE A 113 -7.59 22.61 -0.58
CA ILE A 113 -7.96 23.41 -1.75
C ILE A 113 -8.76 24.64 -1.32
N ASP A 114 -9.76 24.47 -0.44
CA ASP A 114 -10.57 25.57 0.08
C ASP A 114 -9.74 26.58 0.89
N GLN A 115 -8.65 26.12 1.50
CA GLN A 115 -7.69 26.95 2.25
C GLN A 115 -6.56 27.53 1.37
N GLU A 116 -6.56 27.25 0.06
CA GLU A 116 -5.48 27.60 -0.87
C GLU A 116 -4.08 27.06 -0.44
N ASP A 117 -4.03 26.03 0.41
CA ASP A 117 -2.79 25.38 0.86
C ASP A 117 -2.36 24.29 -0.12
N LYS A 118 -1.80 24.73 -1.24
CA LYS A 118 -1.32 23.85 -2.33
C LYS A 118 -0.35 22.77 -1.83
N LYS A 119 0.54 23.11 -0.89
CA LYS A 119 1.57 22.18 -0.41
C LYS A 119 0.94 21.02 0.35
N LYS A 120 0.01 21.29 1.26
CA LYS A 120 -0.70 20.23 1.99
C LYS A 120 -1.66 19.45 1.08
N ALA A 121 -2.30 20.10 0.11
CA ALA A 121 -3.13 19.39 -0.86
C ALA A 121 -2.30 18.38 -1.68
N GLN A 122 -1.10 18.78 -2.13
CA GLN A 122 -0.17 17.89 -2.84
C GLN A 122 0.30 16.72 -1.97
N TYR A 123 0.55 16.95 -0.69
CA TYR A 123 0.93 15.91 0.26
C TYR A 123 -0.13 14.80 0.36
N TYR A 124 -1.40 15.16 0.56
CA TYR A 124 -2.47 14.15 0.62
C TYR A 124 -2.74 13.49 -0.74
N LEU A 125 -2.53 14.21 -1.85
CA LEU A 125 -2.62 13.62 -3.19
C LEU A 125 -1.53 12.57 -3.42
N GLU A 126 -0.30 12.83 -2.97
CA GLU A 126 0.81 11.89 -3.04
C GLU A 126 0.48 10.59 -2.30
N ILE A 127 -0.05 10.70 -1.08
CA ILE A 127 -0.54 9.57 -0.28
C ILE A 127 -1.56 8.75 -1.08
N LEU A 128 -2.59 9.38 -1.66
CA LEU A 128 -3.58 8.67 -2.48
C LEU A 128 -2.97 8.01 -3.72
N GLY A 129 -1.88 8.57 -4.25
CA GLY A 129 -1.14 8.05 -5.40
C GLY A 129 -0.57 6.64 -5.22
N TYR A 130 -0.38 6.18 -3.99
CA TYR A 130 0.07 4.81 -3.70
C TYR A 130 -1.06 3.78 -3.82
N PHE A 131 -2.31 4.22 -3.74
CA PHE A 131 -3.49 3.36 -3.65
C PHE A 131 -4.36 3.40 -4.90
N LEU A 132 -4.47 4.59 -5.51
CA LEU A 132 -5.35 4.85 -6.64
C LEU A 132 -4.57 4.98 -7.94
N LYS A 133 -5.21 4.66 -9.07
CA LYS A 133 -4.60 4.84 -10.39
C LYS A 133 -4.52 6.34 -10.71
N LYS A 134 -3.55 6.71 -11.54
CA LYS A 134 -3.37 8.09 -12.01
C LYS A 134 -4.65 8.69 -12.58
N ASP A 135 -5.44 7.92 -13.32
CA ASP A 135 -6.70 8.37 -13.91
C ASP A 135 -7.73 8.81 -12.88
N GLU A 136 -7.75 8.18 -11.70
CA GLU A 136 -8.66 8.48 -10.59
C GLU A 136 -8.28 9.78 -9.85
N LEU A 137 -7.02 10.21 -9.99
CA LEU A 137 -6.46 11.38 -9.31
C LEU A 137 -6.38 12.63 -10.21
N LYS A 138 -6.66 12.48 -11.51
CA LYS A 138 -6.49 13.55 -12.51
C LYS A 138 -7.24 14.83 -12.17
N ASP A 139 -8.48 14.71 -11.71
CA ASP A 139 -9.31 15.89 -11.45
C ASP A 139 -8.88 16.63 -10.18
N LEU A 140 -8.48 15.90 -9.13
CA LEU A 140 -7.87 16.48 -7.94
C LEU A 140 -6.56 17.20 -8.30
N GLN A 141 -5.69 16.54 -9.07
CA GLN A 141 -4.43 17.15 -9.52
C GLN A 141 -4.67 18.46 -10.29
N LYS A 142 -5.68 18.49 -11.17
CA LYS A 142 -6.05 19.71 -11.91
C LYS A 142 -6.55 20.82 -10.99
N GLN A 143 -7.35 20.50 -9.96
CA GLN A 143 -7.82 21.49 -9.00
C GLN A 143 -6.65 22.10 -8.21
N ILE A 144 -5.76 21.25 -7.68
CA ILE A 144 -4.58 21.68 -6.91
C ILE A 144 -3.63 22.52 -7.77
N ASN A 145 -3.47 22.20 -9.05
CA ASN A 145 -2.60 22.96 -9.94
C ASN A 145 -3.11 24.39 -10.23
N LYS A 146 -4.39 24.67 -9.98
CA LYS A 146 -5.02 25.99 -10.19
C LYS A 146 -4.93 26.92 -8.97
N LEU A 147 -4.52 26.39 -7.81
CA LEU A 147 -4.08 27.17 -6.65
C LEU A 147 -2.74 27.86 -6.97
#